data_AF-A0A6B3FM24-F1
#
_entry.id   AF-A0A6B3FM24-F1
#
_cell.length_a   1.000
_cell.length_b   1.000
_cell.length_c   1.000
_cell.angle_alpha   90.00
_cell.angle_beta   90.00
_cell.angle_gamma   90.00
#
_symmetry.space_group_name_H-M   'P 1'
#
loop_
_entity.id
_entity.type
_entity.pdbx_description
1 polymer ?
#
loop_
_entity_poly.entity_id
_entity_poly.type
_entity_poly.pdbx_seq_one_letter_code
_entity_poly.pdbx_strand_id
1 'polypeptide(L)'
;TAAANPDPAAYTVPAGFSHQDVQNALDKVRMDTTGKLVGVYLPAGDYETSSKFQVYGKAVKVVGAGPWFTRFHAPSSQDNTDIGFRAEASAKGSSFAGFAYFGNYTSRIDGPG
;
A
#
# COMPACT_ATOMS: atom_id res chain seq x y z
N THR A 1 -19.21 7.09 4.72
CA THR A 1 -18.78 7.50 3.37
C THR A 1 -17.28 7.26 3.24
N ALA A 2 -16.74 7.21 2.02
CA ALA A 2 -15.31 7.06 1.79
C ALA A 2 -14.55 8.29 2.32
N ALA A 3 -13.47 8.08 3.07
CA ALA A 3 -12.61 9.16 3.55
C ALA A 3 -11.81 9.77 2.39
N ALA A 4 -11.78 11.10 2.28
CA ALA A 4 -11.03 11.80 1.25
C ALA A 4 -9.52 11.80 1.53
N ASN A 5 -8.73 12.22 0.54
CA ASN A 5 -7.30 12.47 0.73
C ASN A 5 -7.10 13.51 1.85
N PRO A 6 -6.36 13.20 2.93
CA PRO A 6 -6.15 14.12 4.05
C PRO A 6 -5.47 15.44 3.66
N ASP A 7 -4.56 15.39 2.67
CA ASP A 7 -3.87 16.55 2.11
C ASP A 7 -3.37 16.22 0.69
N PRO A 8 -4.08 16.66 -0.37
CA PRO A 8 -3.67 16.43 -1.76
C PRO A 8 -2.29 17.00 -2.13
N ALA A 9 -1.75 17.96 -1.36
CA ALA A 9 -0.41 18.51 -1.60
C ALA A 9 0.70 17.64 -0.99
N ALA A 10 0.40 16.87 0.06
CA ALA A 10 1.38 16.07 0.81
C ALA A 10 1.25 14.56 0.59
N TYR A 11 0.12 14.10 0.02
CA TYR A 11 -0.12 12.69 -0.28
C TYR A 11 -0.20 12.44 -1.78
N THR A 12 0.66 11.55 -2.26
CA THR A 12 0.58 11.05 -3.63
C THR A 12 -0.59 10.10 -3.79
N VAL A 13 -1.17 10.04 -4.99
CA VAL A 13 -2.24 9.11 -5.35
C VAL A 13 -1.72 8.20 -6.45
N PRO A 14 -1.85 6.87 -6.34
CA PRO A 14 -1.54 5.95 -7.43
C PRO A 14 -2.30 6.31 -8.71
N ALA A 15 -1.70 6.09 -9.87
CA ALA A 15 -2.35 6.35 -11.16
C ALA A 15 -3.46 5.33 -11.48
N GLY A 16 -3.50 4.22 -10.74
CA GLY A 16 -4.45 3.13 -10.90
C GLY A 16 -4.45 2.19 -9.70
N PHE A 17 -5.05 1.03 -9.88
CA PHE A 17 -5.26 0.03 -8.83
C PHE A 17 -4.27 -1.14 -8.89
N SER A 18 -3.31 -1.12 -9.83
CA SER A 18 -2.35 -2.20 -9.95
C SER A 18 -1.26 -2.15 -8.87
N HIS A 19 -0.57 -3.27 -8.66
CA HIS A 19 0.64 -3.30 -7.84
C HIS A 19 1.66 -2.23 -8.27
N GLN A 20 1.94 -2.10 -9.58
CA GLN A 20 2.95 -1.16 -10.05
C GLN A 20 2.55 0.30 -9.76
N ASP A 21 1.27 0.66 -9.87
CA ASP A 21 0.79 2.01 -9.60
C ASP A 21 1.00 2.41 -8.14
N VAL A 22 0.72 1.49 -7.21
CA VAL A 22 0.91 1.72 -5.77
C VAL A 22 2.41 1.78 -5.44
N GLN A 23 3.22 0.89 -6.02
CA GLN A 23 4.68 0.93 -5.84
C GLN A 23 5.28 2.25 -6.36
N ASN A 24 4.85 2.71 -7.54
CA ASN A 24 5.28 4.00 -8.10
C ASN A 24 4.92 5.18 -7.19
N ALA A 25 3.75 5.17 -6.55
CA ALA A 25 3.36 6.20 -5.59
C ALA A 25 4.26 6.19 -4.34
N LEU A 26 4.56 5.01 -3.80
CA LEU A 26 5.50 4.85 -2.68
C LEU A 26 6.90 5.36 -3.06
N ASP A 27 7.40 5.01 -4.25
CA ASP A 27 8.69 5.48 -4.76
C ASP A 27 8.71 6.99 -4.98
N LYS A 28 7.62 7.60 -5.46
CA LYS A 28 7.52 9.06 -5.58
C LYS A 28 7.65 9.76 -4.24
N VAL A 29 7.04 9.22 -3.17
CA VAL A 29 7.24 9.75 -1.83
C VAL A 29 8.71 9.59 -1.45
N ARG A 30 9.29 8.39 -1.60
CA ARG A 30 10.70 8.11 -1.26
C ARG A 30 11.67 9.08 -1.94
N MET A 31 11.49 9.33 -3.24
CA MET A 31 12.35 10.18 -4.06
C MET A 31 12.16 11.68 -3.81
N ASP A 32 11.11 12.09 -3.09
CA ASP A 32 10.93 13.50 -2.73
C ASP A 32 12.01 13.96 -1.74
N THR A 33 12.88 14.85 -2.23
CA THR A 33 13.93 15.52 -1.46
C THR A 33 13.47 16.85 -0.88
N THR A 34 12.28 17.35 -1.26
CA THR A 34 11.76 18.63 -0.76
C THR A 34 11.14 18.51 0.64
N GLY A 35 10.79 17.29 1.05
CA GLY A 35 10.11 17.03 2.32
C GLY A 35 8.61 17.35 2.30
N LYS A 36 8.06 17.72 1.14
CA LYS A 36 6.65 18.05 0.95
C LYS A 36 5.77 16.79 1.01
N LEU A 37 6.23 15.68 0.44
CA LEU A 37 5.47 14.45 0.40
C LEU A 37 5.70 13.62 1.66
N VAL A 38 4.60 13.34 2.36
CA VAL A 38 4.59 12.58 3.62
C VAL A 38 4.00 11.19 3.46
N GLY A 39 3.29 10.93 2.35
CA GLY A 39 2.48 9.73 2.24
C GLY A 39 1.90 9.40 0.88
N VAL A 40 1.22 8.25 0.86
CA VAL A 40 0.39 7.77 -0.24
C VAL A 40 -1.05 7.71 0.27
N TYR A 41 -1.97 8.36 -0.44
CA TYR A 41 -3.39 8.16 -0.26
C TYR A 41 -3.90 7.14 -1.29
N LEU A 42 -4.62 6.14 -0.83
CA LEU A 42 -5.23 5.10 -1.63
C LEU A 42 -6.74 5.39 -1.74
N PRO A 43 -7.24 5.79 -2.92
CA PRO A 43 -8.67 5.97 -3.15
C PRO A 43 -9.51 4.71 -2.87
N ALA A 44 -10.83 4.87 -2.90
CA ALA A 44 -11.73 3.74 -2.91
C ALA A 44 -11.52 2.91 -4.19
N GLY A 45 -11.41 1.59 -4.03
CA GLY A 45 -11.27 0.66 -5.13
C GLY A 45 -10.68 -0.68 -4.69
N ASP A 46 -10.58 -1.56 -5.67
CA ASP A 46 -10.09 -2.92 -5.55
C ASP A 46 -8.69 -3.01 -6.17
N TYR A 47 -7.70 -3.29 -5.34
CA TYR A 47 -6.29 -3.33 -5.70
C TYR A 47 -5.78 -4.78 -5.75
N GLU A 48 -5.58 -5.32 -6.94
CA GLU A 48 -4.98 -6.66 -7.08
C GLU A 48 -3.45 -6.55 -6.93
N THR A 49 -2.87 -7.37 -6.05
CA THR A 49 -1.43 -7.42 -5.82
C THR A 49 -0.93 -8.85 -5.87
N SER A 50 0.25 -9.07 -6.45
CA SER A 50 0.85 -10.41 -6.60
C SER A 50 2.19 -10.56 -5.86
N SER A 51 2.60 -9.54 -5.09
CA SER A 51 3.80 -9.55 -4.26
C SER A 51 3.73 -8.45 -3.19
N LYS A 52 4.66 -8.47 -2.24
CA LYS A 52 4.83 -7.42 -1.23
C LYS A 52 5.34 -6.11 -1.83
N PHE A 53 4.68 -5.00 -1.49
CA PHE A 53 5.20 -3.65 -1.73
C PHE A 53 6.48 -3.41 -0.94
N GLN A 54 7.47 -2.79 -1.57
CA GLN A 54 8.72 -2.42 -0.90
C GLN A 54 8.60 -1.02 -0.32
N VAL A 55 8.82 -0.89 0.98
CA VAL A 55 8.77 0.38 1.71
C VAL A 55 10.12 0.61 2.39
N TYR A 56 10.90 1.54 1.86
CA TYR A 56 12.30 1.76 2.22
C TYR A 56 12.73 3.22 1.98
N GLY A 57 13.93 3.57 2.45
CA GLY A 57 14.57 4.86 2.26
C GLY A 57 14.15 5.94 3.25
N LYS A 58 12.85 6.06 3.55
CA LYS A 58 12.30 6.92 4.60
C LYS A 58 10.94 6.46 5.07
N ALA A 59 10.48 6.99 6.21
CA ALA A 59 9.13 6.74 6.72
C ALA A 59 8.05 7.28 5.77
N VAL A 60 6.95 6.54 5.63
CA VAL A 60 5.81 6.90 4.79
C VAL A 60 4.49 6.66 5.52
N LYS A 61 3.50 7.53 5.29
CA LYS A 61 2.11 7.32 5.72
C LYS A 61 1.27 6.78 4.57
N VAL A 62 0.84 5.53 4.64
CA VAL A 62 -0.08 4.93 3.67
C VAL A 62 -1.50 4.96 4.26
N VAL A 63 -2.40 5.70 3.62
CA VAL A 63 -3.76 5.93 4.12
C VAL A 63 -4.78 5.59 3.04
N GLY A 64 -5.73 4.70 3.35
CA GLY A 64 -6.84 4.40 2.46
C GLY A 64 -8.11 5.19 2.78
N ALA A 65 -9.12 5.05 1.92
CA ALA A 65 -10.43 5.70 2.05
C ALA A 65 -11.36 5.00 3.09
N GLY A 66 -10.86 3.99 3.79
CA GLY A 66 -11.56 3.16 4.78
C GLY A 66 -11.51 1.67 4.41
N PRO A 67 -11.57 0.74 5.39
CA PRO A 67 -11.40 -0.70 5.14
C PRO A 67 -12.47 -1.32 4.24
N TRP A 68 -13.66 -0.69 4.16
CA TRP A 68 -14.74 -1.10 3.27
C TRP A 68 -14.63 -0.51 1.85
N PHE A 69 -13.73 0.45 1.64
CA PHE A 69 -13.60 1.21 0.40
C PHE A 69 -12.29 0.92 -0.32
N THR A 70 -11.17 0.85 0.39
CA THR A 70 -9.85 0.53 -0.17
C THR A 70 -9.51 -0.92 0.20
N ARG A 71 -9.50 -1.80 -0.80
CA ARG A 71 -9.38 -3.25 -0.61
C ARG A 71 -8.25 -3.81 -1.46
N PHE A 72 -7.17 -4.25 -0.83
CA PHE A 72 -6.16 -5.06 -1.49
C PHE A 72 -6.58 -6.52 -1.50
N HIS A 73 -6.33 -7.22 -2.60
CA HIS A 73 -6.63 -8.64 -2.73
C HIS A 73 -5.53 -9.37 -3.49
N ALA A 74 -5.27 -10.60 -3.07
CA ALA A 74 -4.44 -11.53 -3.84
C ALA A 74 -5.16 -11.93 -5.13
N PRO A 75 -4.43 -12.39 -6.17
CA PRO A 75 -5.06 -12.80 -7.42
C PRO A 75 -5.89 -14.06 -7.17
N SER A 76 -7.15 -14.07 -7.60
CA SER A 76 -8.07 -15.20 -7.35
C SER A 76 -7.72 -16.45 -8.15
N SER A 77 -6.83 -16.34 -9.13
CA SER A 77 -6.34 -17.46 -9.94
C SER A 77 -5.12 -18.17 -9.32
N GLN A 78 -4.71 -17.76 -8.12
CA GLN A 78 -3.56 -18.29 -7.38
C GLN A 78 -3.98 -18.60 -5.95
N ASP A 79 -3.20 -19.45 -5.28
CA ASP A 79 -3.31 -19.72 -3.85
C ASP A 79 -1.98 -19.43 -3.15
N ASN A 80 -2.05 -19.05 -1.87
CA ASN A 80 -0.91 -18.86 -0.98
C ASN A 80 0.12 -17.83 -1.48
N THR A 81 -0.34 -16.73 -2.08
CA THR A 81 0.50 -15.64 -2.59
C THR A 81 0.94 -14.72 -1.44
N ASP A 82 2.26 -14.55 -1.28
CA ASP A 82 2.84 -13.65 -0.27
C ASP A 82 2.73 -12.17 -0.69
N ILE A 83 1.65 -11.54 -0.25
CA ILE A 83 1.29 -10.15 -0.56
C ILE A 83 1.23 -9.33 0.72
N GLY A 84 1.45 -8.01 0.61
CA GLY A 84 1.47 -7.13 1.78
C GLY A 84 2.43 -5.98 1.61
N PHE A 85 2.96 -5.52 2.75
CA PHE A 85 3.99 -4.48 2.79
C PHE A 85 5.23 -5.05 3.48
N ARG A 86 6.38 -4.87 2.82
CA ARG A 86 7.70 -5.11 3.42
C ARG A 86 8.32 -3.76 3.77
N ALA A 87 8.23 -3.38 5.04
CA ALA A 87 8.88 -2.19 5.55
C ALA A 87 10.31 -2.51 6.03
N GLU A 88 11.30 -1.89 5.40
CA GLU A 88 12.70 -2.03 5.80
C GLU A 88 13.06 -1.14 6.99
N ALA A 89 14.23 -1.36 7.59
CA ALA A 89 14.72 -0.58 8.72
C ALA A 89 14.84 0.92 8.40
N SER A 90 15.12 1.28 7.15
CA SER A 90 15.17 2.66 6.66
C SER A 90 13.80 3.35 6.65
N ALA A 91 12.70 2.60 6.73
CA ALA A 91 11.34 3.11 6.77
C ALA A 91 10.69 3.06 8.17
N LYS A 92 11.51 2.95 9.24
CA LYS A 92 11.03 3.02 10.63
C LYS A 92 10.19 4.30 10.84
N GLY A 93 9.03 4.15 11.47
CA GLY A 93 8.06 5.23 11.69
C GLY A 93 6.97 5.33 10.62
N SER A 94 6.97 4.44 9.62
CA SER A 94 5.86 4.34 8.66
C SER A 94 4.56 3.92 9.33
N SER A 95 3.43 4.34 8.74
CA SER A 95 2.09 3.94 9.17
C SER A 95 1.25 3.43 8.00
N PHE A 96 0.37 2.48 8.30
CA PHE A 96 -0.50 1.79 7.34
C PHE A 96 -1.90 1.74 7.94
N ALA A 97 -2.86 2.48 7.37
CA ALA A 97 -4.19 2.60 7.96
C ALA A 97 -5.29 2.86 6.91
N GLY A 98 -6.54 2.53 7.25
CA GLY A 98 -7.70 2.90 6.44
C GLY A 98 -7.92 2.04 5.19
N PHE A 99 -7.44 0.81 5.17
CA PHE A 99 -7.69 -0.15 4.09
C PHE A 99 -7.72 -1.59 4.63
N ALA A 100 -8.26 -2.50 3.82
CA ALA A 100 -8.30 -3.93 4.12
C ALA A 100 -7.38 -4.72 3.17
N TYR A 101 -6.94 -5.89 3.62
CA TYR A 101 -6.09 -6.82 2.87
C TYR A 101 -6.75 -8.20 2.88
N PHE A 102 -7.03 -8.74 1.70
CA PHE A 102 -7.70 -10.03 1.50
C PHE A 102 -6.71 -10.99 0.83
N GLY A 103 -6.05 -11.84 1.63
CA GLY A 103 -5.14 -12.86 1.12
C GLY A 103 -5.88 -14.05 0.48
N ASN A 104 -5.11 -14.93 -0.17
CA ASN A 104 -5.57 -16.20 -0.75
C ASN A 104 -4.85 -17.41 -0.13
N TYR A 105 -4.38 -17.31 1.11
CA TYR A 105 -3.79 -18.45 1.81
C TYR A 105 -4.87 -19.48 2.14
N THR A 106 -4.69 -20.70 1.63
CA THR A 106 -5.55 -21.86 1.89
C THR A 106 -4.87 -22.87 2.81
N SER A 107 -3.57 -22.71 3.05
CA SER A 107 -2.80 -23.49 4.00
C SER A 107 -1.78 -22.62 4.73
N ARG A 108 -1.25 -23.14 5.84
CA ARG A 108 -0.14 -22.50 6.56
C ARG A 108 1.17 -22.77 5.82
N ILE A 109 1.96 -21.72 5.60
CA ILE A 109 3.34 -21.81 5.11
C ILE A 109 4.24 -21.09 6.12
N ASP A 110 5.26 -21.77 6.62
CA ASP A 110 6.19 -21.17 7.59
C ASP A 110 7.25 -20.33 6.86
N GLY A 111 7.24 -19.02 7.12
CA GLY A 111 8.19 -18.05 6.57
C GLY A 111 7.49 -16.90 5.81
N PRO A 112 6.85 -17.16 4.66
CA PRO A 112 6.02 -16.20 3.94
C PRO A 112 4.75 -15.80 4.72
N GLY A 113 4.23 -14.58 4.49
CA GLY A 113 3.14 -13.95 5.26
C GLY A 113 3.38 -12.49 5.60
#